data_AF-D9PJF2-F1
#
_entry.id   AF-D9PJF2-F1
#
_cell.length_a   1.000
_cell.length_b   1.000
_cell.length_c   1.000
_cell.angle_alpha   90.00
_cell.angle_beta   90.00
_cell.angle_gamma   90.00
#
_symmetry.space_group_name_H-M   'P 1'
#
loop_
_entity.id
_entity.type
_entity.pdbx_description
1 polymer ?
#
loop_
_entity_poly.entity_id
_entity_poly.type
_entity_poly.pdbx_seq_one_letter_code
_entity_poly.pdbx_strand_id
1 'polypeptide(L)'
;TDREVSLSIVAALLTIVGYSINDKIVVYDRIRETLGRFRKMAFRDVINTSINETLSRTVLTGTTTLIVLIVLLIFGGPVIHDFAFALLIGIITGTYSSIFVASPILLLWEGKITQAGKNSRP
;
A
#
# COMPACT_ATOMS: atom_id res chain seq x y z
N THR A 1 30.42 -9.34 -5.97
CA THR A 1 29.20 -8.80 -5.32
C THR A 1 28.82 -7.43 -5.88
N ASP A 2 29.42 -6.96 -6.97
CA ASP A 2 28.99 -5.71 -7.62
C ASP A 2 27.83 -5.98 -8.59
N ARG A 3 26.61 -5.67 -8.16
CA ARG A 3 25.52 -5.42 -9.10
C ARG A 3 25.66 -3.98 -9.56
N GLU A 4 26.21 -3.77 -10.75
CA GLU A 4 26.25 -2.45 -11.38
C GLU A 4 24.83 -1.89 -11.47
N VAL A 5 24.64 -0.63 -11.08
CA VAL A 5 23.35 0.07 -11.23
C VAL A 5 23.10 0.27 -12.72
N SER A 6 22.48 -0.74 -13.34
CA SER A 6 22.11 -0.72 -14.74
C SER A 6 20.82 0.08 -14.94
N LEU A 7 20.58 0.53 -16.17
CA LEU A 7 19.31 1.19 -16.54
C LEU A 7 18.09 0.34 -16.18
N SER A 8 18.21 -0.99 -16.23
CA SER A 8 17.17 -1.93 -15.81
C SER A 8 16.85 -1.80 -14.32
N ILE A 9 17.86 -1.63 -13.45
CA ILE A 9 17.63 -1.44 -12.01
C ILE A 9 16.94 -0.11 -11.74
N VAL A 10 17.35 0.97 -12.41
CA VAL A 10 16.68 2.27 -12.28
C VAL A 10 15.23 2.19 -12.74
N ALA A 11 14.97 1.53 -13.87
CA ALA A 11 13.61 1.28 -14.34
C ALA A 11 12.78 0.49 -13.32
N ALA A 12 13.37 -0.56 -12.71
CA ALA A 12 12.69 -1.35 -11.68
C ALA A 12 12.30 -0.48 -10.48
N LEU A 13 13.22 0.35 -9.99
CA LEU A 13 12.97 1.25 -8.86
C LEU A 13 11.84 2.25 -9.17
N LEU A 14 11.86 2.87 -10.36
CA LEU A 14 10.79 3.78 -10.79
C LEU A 14 9.44 3.07 -10.87
N THR A 15 9.40 1.84 -11.40
CA THR A 15 8.19 1.01 -11.44
C THR A 15 7.67 0.68 -10.04
N ILE A 16 8.54 0.30 -9.10
CA ILE A 16 8.16 0.00 -7.71
C ILE A 16 7.57 1.24 -7.04
N VAL A 17 8.20 2.40 -7.20
CA VAL A 17 7.71 3.66 -6.64
C VAL A 17 6.33 4.00 -7.20
N GLY A 18 6.15 3.91 -8.52
CA GLY A 18 4.85 4.17 -9.17
C GLY A 18 3.76 3.22 -8.69
N TYR A 19 4.05 1.91 -8.62
CA TYR A 19 3.12 0.90 -8.14
C TYR A 19 2.72 1.14 -6.67
N SER A 20 3.69 1.38 -5.78
CA SER A 20 3.43 1.59 -4.36
C SER A 20 2.65 2.89 -4.09
N ILE A 21 2.94 3.96 -4.84
CA ILE A 21 2.19 5.23 -4.71
C ILE A 21 0.75 5.05 -5.17
N ASN A 22 0.53 4.37 -6.30
CA ASN A 22 -0.81 4.10 -6.82
C ASN A 22 -1.68 3.36 -5.79
N ASP A 23 -1.12 2.35 -5.13
CA ASP A 23 -1.80 1.59 -4.08
C ASP A 23 -2.18 2.47 -2.87
N LYS A 24 -1.25 3.32 -2.41
CA LYS A 24 -1.50 4.28 -1.32
C LYS A 24 -2.58 5.31 -1.66
N ILE A 25 -2.57 5.88 -2.87
CA ILE A 25 -3.55 6.89 -3.29
C ILE A 25 -4.96 6.32 -3.20
N VAL A 26 -5.18 5.09 -3.67
CA VAL A 26 -6.51 4.43 -3.63
C VAL A 26 -7.00 4.25 -2.20
N VAL A 27 -6.13 3.78 -1.29
CA VAL A 27 -6.48 3.59 0.13
C VAL A 27 -6.80 4.94 0.80
N TYR A 28 -5.95 5.94 0.60
CA TYR A 28 -6.15 7.27 1.21
C TYR A 28 -7.38 7.99 0.66
N ASP A 29 -7.65 7.88 -0.65
CA ASP A 29 -8.84 8.46 -1.25
C ASP A 29 -10.10 7.80 -0.69
N ARG A 30 -10.10 6.47 -0.52
CA ARG A 30 -11.22 5.77 0.10
C ARG A 30 -11.47 6.18 1.55
N ILE A 31 -10.41 6.32 2.35
CA ILE A 31 -10.54 6.82 3.74
C ILE A 31 -11.18 8.21 3.73
N ARG A 32 -10.76 9.09 2.83
CA ARG A 32 -11.30 10.44 2.70
C ARG A 32 -12.78 10.42 2.26
N GLU A 33 -13.14 9.57 1.32
CA GLU A 33 -14.52 9.38 0.85
C GLU A 33 -15.44 8.86 1.98
N THR A 34 -15.01 7.82 2.70
CA THR A 34 -15.77 7.23 3.81
C THR A 34 -15.94 8.23 4.96
N LEU A 35 -14.93 9.08 5.23
CA LEU A 35 -15.05 10.19 6.19
C LEU A 35 -16.05 11.27 5.77
N GLY A 36 -16.10 11.58 4.48
CA GLY A 36 -17.09 12.52 3.92
C GLY A 36 -18.51 11.99 4.03
N ARG A 37 -18.73 10.69 3.74
CA ARG A 37 -20.05 10.03 3.80
C ARG A 37 -20.55 9.79 5.22
N PHE A 38 -19.67 9.46 6.16
CA PHE A 38 -20.07 9.02 7.51
C PHE A 38 -19.51 9.92 8.62
N ARG A 39 -19.92 11.20 8.63
CA ARG A 39 -19.53 12.20 9.64
C ARG A 39 -19.81 11.83 11.12
N LYS A 40 -20.66 10.83 11.38
CA LYS A 40 -21.01 10.36 12.73
C LYS A 40 -20.48 8.96 13.09
N MET A 41 -19.83 8.25 12.16
CA MET A 41 -19.25 6.93 12.47
C MET A 41 -17.98 7.10 13.29
N ALA A 42 -17.71 6.14 14.16
CA ALA A 42 -16.42 6.08 14.83
C ALA A 42 -15.33 5.95 13.77
N PHE A 43 -14.23 6.68 13.97
CA PHE A 43 -13.13 6.73 13.02
C PHE A 43 -12.56 5.33 12.71
N ARG A 44 -12.60 4.43 13.69
CA ARG A 44 -12.27 3.00 13.53
C ARG A 44 -13.14 2.29 12.50
N ASP A 45 -14.46 2.52 12.53
CA ASP A 45 -15.40 1.83 11.65
C ASP A 45 -15.25 2.31 10.21
N VAL A 46 -15.07 3.62 10.01
CA VAL A 46 -14.76 4.22 8.70
C VAL A 46 -13.60 3.49 8.06
N ILE A 47 -12.55 3.21 8.82
CA ILE A 47 -11.31 2.65 8.30
C ILE A 47 -11.43 1.18 8.03
N ASN A 48 -12.07 0.44 8.94
CA ASN A 48 -12.35 -0.96 8.69
C ASN A 48 -13.20 -1.12 7.41
N THR A 49 -14.17 -0.23 7.19
CA THR A 49 -14.94 -0.19 5.93
C THR A 49 -14.05 0.17 4.74
N SER A 50 -13.27 1.26 4.80
CA SER A 50 -12.40 1.69 3.69
C SER A 50 -11.34 0.64 3.32
N ILE A 51 -10.74 -0.02 4.32
CA ILE A 51 -9.78 -1.10 4.10
C ILE A 51 -10.47 -2.28 3.45
N ASN A 52 -11.60 -2.76 3.97
CA ASN A 52 -12.31 -3.89 3.35
C ASN A 52 -12.73 -3.62 1.90
N GLU A 53 -13.14 -2.38 1.58
CA GLU A 53 -13.53 -2.01 0.23
C GLU A 53 -12.33 -1.89 -0.74
N THR A 54 -11.17 -1.49 -0.23
CA THR A 54 -9.94 -1.38 -1.05
C THR A 54 -9.17 -2.70 -1.12
N LEU A 55 -9.28 -3.56 -0.11
CA LEU A 55 -8.55 -4.82 0.00
C LEU A 55 -8.83 -5.76 -1.17
N SER A 56 -10.08 -5.91 -1.60
CA SER A 56 -10.40 -6.72 -2.78
C SER A 56 -9.70 -6.22 -4.04
N ARG A 57 -9.57 -4.90 -4.20
CA ARG A 57 -8.89 -4.30 -5.35
C ARG A 57 -7.38 -4.48 -5.24
N THR A 58 -6.78 -4.17 -4.08
CA THR A 58 -5.32 -4.27 -3.87
C THR A 58 -4.84 -5.71 -3.93
N VAL A 59 -5.61 -6.67 -3.40
CA VAL A 59 -5.32 -8.10 -3.52
C VAL A 59 -5.43 -8.56 -4.97
N LEU A 60 -6.46 -8.14 -5.71
CA LEU A 60 -6.60 -8.51 -7.12
C LEU A 60 -5.44 -7.98 -7.96
N THR A 61 -5.11 -6.69 -7.86
CA THR A 61 -4.01 -6.07 -8.63
C THR A 61 -2.63 -6.55 -8.16
N GLY A 62 -2.46 -6.79 -6.86
CA GLY A 62 -1.26 -7.40 -6.30
C GLY A 62 -1.04 -8.80 -6.84
N THR A 63 -2.05 -9.66 -6.77
CA THR A 63 -1.94 -11.06 -7.22
C THR A 63 -1.69 -11.15 -8.72
N THR A 64 -2.36 -10.35 -9.55
CA THR A 64 -2.10 -10.36 -11.00
C THR A 64 -0.68 -9.91 -11.34
N THR A 65 -0.17 -8.89 -10.64
CA THR A 65 1.22 -8.44 -10.82
C THR A 65 2.21 -9.51 -10.36
N LEU A 66 1.96 -10.17 -9.23
CA LEU A 66 2.79 -11.28 -8.74
C LEU A 66 2.81 -12.44 -9.74
N ILE A 67 1.68 -12.80 -10.35
CA ILE A 67 1.64 -13.85 -11.38
C ILE A 67 2.53 -13.48 -12.56
N VAL A 68 2.45 -12.24 -13.06
CA VAL A 68 3.31 -11.77 -14.16
C VAL A 68 4.79 -11.84 -13.78
N LEU A 69 5.14 -11.42 -12.56
CA LEU A 69 6.53 -11.49 -12.08
C LEU A 69 7.04 -12.91 -11.92
N ILE A 70 6.21 -13.83 -11.45
CA ILE A 70 6.56 -15.26 -11.34
C ILE A 70 6.84 -15.84 -12.73
N VAL A 71 6.01 -15.52 -13.72
CA VAL A 71 6.25 -15.94 -15.12
C VAL A 71 7.56 -15.34 -15.63
N LEU A 72 7.83 -14.05 -15.37
CA LEU A 72 9.09 -13.41 -15.76
C LEU A 72 10.32 -13.96 -15.02
N LEU A 73 10.18 -14.47 -13.80
CA LEU A 73 11.27 -15.11 -13.07
C LEU A 73 11.61 -16.49 -13.62
N ILE A 74 10.59 -17.29 -13.97
CA ILE A 74 10.79 -18.66 -14.45
C ILE A 74 11.18 -18.68 -15.94
N PHE A 75 10.53 -17.86 -16.76
CA PHE A 75 10.69 -17.86 -18.21
C PHE A 75 11.51 -16.67 -18.73
N GLY A 76 11.84 -15.69 -17.88
CA GLY A 76 12.65 -14.55 -18.27
C GLY A 76 14.12 -14.91 -18.38
N GLY A 77 14.79 -14.33 -19.37
CA GLY A 77 16.24 -14.47 -19.54
C GLY A 77 17.05 -13.80 -18.41
N PRO A 78 18.39 -13.98 -18.42
CA PRO A 78 19.27 -13.54 -17.33
C PRO A 78 19.15 -12.05 -16.99
N VAL A 79 18.91 -11.21 -18.00
CA VAL A 79 18.80 -9.76 -17.86
C VAL A 79 17.52 -9.35 -17.10
N ILE A 80 16.42 -10.08 -17.29
CA ILE A 80 15.10 -9.74 -16.74
C ILE A 80 14.90 -10.41 -15.38
N HIS A 81 15.60 -11.50 -15.10
CA HIS A 81 15.48 -12.21 -13.83
C HIS A 81 15.77 -11.30 -12.63
N ASP A 82 16.89 -10.58 -12.67
CA ASP A 82 17.27 -9.65 -11.59
C ASP A 82 16.32 -8.46 -11.47
N PHE A 83 15.77 -8.00 -12.60
CA PHE A 83 14.74 -6.97 -12.65
C PHE A 83 13.43 -7.44 -12.01
N ALA A 84 12.94 -8.61 -12.41
CA ALA A 84 11.70 -9.20 -11.90
C ALA A 84 11.81 -9.54 -10.40
N PHE A 85 12.99 -9.98 -9.95
CA PHE A 85 13.26 -10.25 -8.54
C PHE A 85 13.20 -8.96 -7.69
N ALA A 86 13.80 -7.86 -8.18
CA ALA A 86 13.71 -6.57 -7.52
C ALA A 86 12.26 -6.05 -7.44
N LEU A 87 11.49 -6.19 -8.54
CA LEU A 87 10.06 -5.84 -8.56
C LEU A 87 9.25 -6.69 -7.57
N LEU A 88 9.54 -7.99 -7.46
CA LEU A 88 8.84 -8.90 -6.56
C LEU A 88 8.95 -8.44 -5.11
N ILE A 89 10.17 -8.15 -4.65
CA ILE A 89 10.43 -7.68 -3.29
C ILE A 89 9.76 -6.31 -3.07
N GLY A 90 9.86 -5.40 -4.05
CA GLY A 90 9.28 -4.06 -3.98
C GLY A 90 7.74 -4.07 -3.89
N ILE A 91 7.09 -4.96 -4.63
CA ILE A 91 5.62 -5.09 -4.61
C ILE A 91 5.15 -5.72 -3.30
N ILE A 92 5.80 -6.79 -2.82
CA ILE A 92 5.42 -7.42 -1.53
C ILE A 92 5.53 -6.41 -0.38
N THR A 93 6.66 -5.70 -0.28
CA THR A 93 6.86 -4.68 0.76
C THR A 93 5.95 -3.47 0.58
N GLY A 94 5.69 -3.05 -0.66
CA GLY A 94 4.78 -1.96 -1.00
C GLY A 94 3.32 -2.24 -0.60
N THR A 95 2.80 -3.41 -0.98
CA THR A 95 1.42 -3.84 -0.65
C THR A 95 1.26 -4.05 0.85
N TYR A 96 2.25 -4.65 1.52
CA TYR A 96 2.23 -4.75 2.98
C TYR A 96 2.21 -3.37 3.63
N SER A 97 3.04 -2.43 3.17
CA SER A 97 3.10 -1.07 3.70
C SER A 97 1.79 -0.30 3.51
N SER A 98 1.11 -0.39 2.35
CA SER A 98 -0.14 0.33 2.14
C SER A 98 -1.26 -0.12 3.08
N ILE A 99 -1.33 -1.42 3.38
CA ILE A 99 -2.36 -1.99 4.24
C ILE A 99 -2.02 -1.74 5.73
N PHE A 100 -0.75 -1.94 6.12
CA PHE A 100 -0.33 -1.83 7.52
C PHE A 100 0.01 -0.41 7.98
N VAL A 101 0.32 0.55 7.11
CA VAL A 101 0.56 1.96 7.52
C VAL A 101 -0.74 2.72 7.77
N ALA A 102 -1.86 2.25 7.22
CA ALA A 102 -3.17 2.74 7.60
C ALA A 102 -3.37 2.58 9.12
N SER A 103 -3.02 1.44 9.72
CA SER A 103 -3.29 1.14 11.14
C SER A 103 -2.57 2.02 12.20
N PRO A 104 -1.25 2.34 12.12
CA PRO A 104 -0.51 3.07 13.15
C PRO A 104 -0.71 4.59 13.12
N ILE A 105 -0.98 5.20 11.96
CA ILE A 105 -1.34 6.63 11.88
C ILE A 105 -2.64 6.91 12.68
N LEU A 106 -3.47 5.88 12.85
CA LEU A 106 -4.78 5.96 13.49
C LEU A 106 -4.75 5.79 14.99
N LEU A 107 -3.90 4.90 15.52
CA LEU A 107 -3.69 4.81 16.96
C LEU A 107 -3.12 6.13 17.51
N LEU A 108 -2.26 6.80 16.74
CA LEU A 108 -1.73 8.12 17.10
C LEU A 108 -2.79 9.24 17.02
N TRP A 109 -3.78 9.14 16.13
CA TRP A 109 -4.82 10.15 16.02
C TRP A 109 -5.98 9.94 16.99
N GLU A 110 -6.33 8.69 17.31
CA GLU A 110 -7.32 8.35 18.33
C GLU A 110 -6.88 8.83 19.73
N GLY A 111 -5.59 8.75 20.03
CA GLY A 111 -5.02 9.36 21.24
C GLY A 111 -5.31 10.87 21.34
N LYS A 112 -5.36 11.59 20.22
CA LYS A 112 -5.65 13.04 20.20
C LYS A 112 -7.15 13.35 20.28
N ILE A 113 -8.02 12.53 19.68
CA ILE A 113 -9.48 12.73 19.71
C ILE A 113 -10.07 12.33 21.07
N THR A 114 -9.60 11.23 21.68
CA THR A 114 -10.02 10.82 23.02
C THR A 114 -9.59 11.83 24.10
N GLN A 115 -8.43 12.48 23.94
CA GLN A 115 -7.98 13.59 24.81
C GLN A 115 -8.87 14.84 24.66
N ALA A 116 -9.23 15.23 23.43
CA ALA A 116 -10.10 16.39 23.17
C ALA A 116 -11.53 16.21 23.73
N GLY A 117 -12.07 14.99 23.70
CA GLY A 117 -13.37 14.67 24.29
C GLY A 117 -13.38 14.65 25.82
N LYS A 118 -12.24 14.39 26.47
CA LYS A 118 -12.11 14.39 27.93
C LYS A 118 -11.98 15.81 28.51
N ASN A 119 -11.38 16.74 27.76
CA ASN A 119 -11.16 18.13 28.19
C ASN A 119 -12.39 19.05 27.99
N SER A 120 -13.51 18.49 27.51
CA SER A 120 -14.75 19.22 27.20
C SER A 120 -15.92 18.83 28.12
N ARG A 121 -15.67 18.02 29.16
CA ARG A 121 -16.65 17.78 30.22
C ARG A 121 -16.35 18.73 31.37
N PRO A 122 -17.31 19.59 31.77
CA PRO A 122 -17.12 20.55 32.87
C PRO A 122 -16.89 19.85 34.21
#